data_AF-A0A1F4JXK8-F1
#
_entry.id   AF-A0A1F4JXK8-F1
#
_cell.length_a   1.000
_cell.length_b   1.000
_cell.length_c   1.000
_cell.angle_alpha   90.00
_cell.angle_beta   90.00
_cell.angle_gamma   90.00
#
_symmetry.space_group_name_H-M   'P 1'
#
loop_
_entity.id
_entity.type
_entity.pdbx_description
1 polymer ?
#
loop_
_entity_poly.entity_id
_entity_poly.type
_entity_poly.pdbx_seq_one_letter_code
_entity_poly.pdbx_strand_id
1 'polypeptide(L)' 'MTFDEFDAALAALGWKIADFCRATDLHRNTPQRWKREGIEIPGWVPKHLGLLLELHRLHAAYLVPSSGDA' A
#
# COMPACT_ATOMS: atom_id res chain seq x y z
N MET A 1 -11.46 3.37 -4.72
CA MET A 1 -10.92 2.48 -3.68
C MET A 1 -11.57 2.86 -2.37
N THR A 2 -12.13 1.89 -1.65
CA THR A 2 -12.67 2.07 -0.30
C THR A 2 -11.54 2.11 0.72
N PHE A 3 -11.83 2.52 1.96
CA PHE A 3 -10.82 2.49 3.02
C PHE A 3 -10.40 1.06 3.38
N ASP A 4 -11.32 0.10 3.31
CA ASP A 4 -11.01 -1.31 3.59
C ASP A 4 -10.10 -1.91 2.51
N GLU A 5 -10.32 -1.55 1.24
CA GLU A 5 -9.41 -1.91 0.14
C GLU A 5 -8.02 -1.27 0.31
N PHE A 6 -7.96 -0.03 0.80
CA PHE A 6 -6.70 0.64 1.13
C PHE A 6 -5.95 -0.08 2.25
N ASP A 7 -6.62 -0.42 3.35
CA ASP A 7 -6.02 -1.17 4.46
C ASP A 7 -5.54 -2.56 4.00
N ALA A 8 -6.31 -3.25 3.15
CA ALA A 8 -5.92 -4.54 2.59
C ALA A 8 -4.69 -4.44 1.69
N ALA A 9 -4.59 -3.40 0.86
CA ALA A 9 -3.42 -3.17 0.01
C ALA A 9 -2.16 -2.89 0.84
N LEU A 10 -2.26 -2.13 1.93
CA LEU A 10 -1.13 -1.92 2.85
C LEU A 10 -0.71 -3.22 3.53
N ALA A 11 -1.68 -4.01 4.01
CA ALA A 11 -1.39 -5.29 4.65
C ALA A 11 -0.66 -6.26 3.70
N ALA A 12 -1.06 -6.31 2.42
CA ALA A 12 -0.39 -7.12 1.39
C ALA A 12 1.06 -6.69 1.13
N LEU A 13 1.38 -5.40 1.32
CA LEU A 13 2.75 -4.88 1.26
C LEU A 13 3.53 -5.04 2.58
N GLY A 14 2.89 -5.55 3.63
CA GLY A 14 3.46 -5.57 4.99
C GLY A 14 3.58 -4.16 5.61
N TRP A 15 2.83 -3.19 5.10
CA TRP A 15 2.89 -1.80 5.50
C TRP A 15 1.78 -1.44 6.50
N LYS A 16 2.10 -0.49 7.37
CA LYS A 16 1.15 0.28 8.18
C LYS A 16 0.83 1.60 7.49
N ILE A 17 -0.25 2.26 7.91
CA ILE A 17 -0.61 3.61 7.44
C ILE A 17 0.56 4.60 7.61
N ALA A 18 1.34 4.48 8.67
CA ALA A 18 2.52 5.31 8.90
C ALA A 18 3.60 5.12 7.83
N ASP A 19 3.75 3.90 7.30
CA ASP A 19 4.73 3.58 6.26
C ASP A 19 4.31 4.21 4.94
N PHE A 20 3.02 4.08 4.60
CA PHE A 20 2.42 4.78 3.46
C PHE A 20 2.61 6.29 3.53
N CYS A 21 2.32 6.90 4.69
CA CYS A 21 2.49 8.34 4.88
C CYS A 21 3.96 8.77 4.69
N ARG A 22 4.91 7.99 5.22
CA ARG A 22 6.35 8.25 5.04
C ARG A 22 6.79 8.11 3.58
N ALA A 23 6.30 7.09 2.87
CA ALA A 23 6.65 6.84 1.47
C ALA A 23 6.08 7.87 0.49
N THR A 24 4.98 8.54 0.87
CA THR A 24 4.24 9.49 0.02
C THR A 24 4.31 10.93 0.50
N ASP A 25 5.08 11.19 1.56
CA ASP A 25 5.20 12.48 2.24
C ASP A 25 3.85 13.10 2.67
N LEU A 26 2.86 12.24 2.97
CA LEU A 26 1.59 12.67 3.52
C LEU A 26 1.71 12.84 5.04
N HIS A 27 0.98 13.81 5.58
CA HIS A 27 0.87 13.93 7.03
C HIS A 27 0.22 12.65 7.62
N ARG A 28 0.75 12.17 8.75
CA ARG A 28 0.36 10.89 9.40
C ARG A 28 -1.14 10.68 9.64
N ASN A 29 -1.91 11.77 9.78
CA ASN A 29 -3.35 11.71 10.02
C ASN A 29 -4.20 11.78 8.75
N THR A 30 -3.60 12.00 7.59
CA THR A 30 -4.32 12.24 6.33
C THR A 30 -5.23 11.06 5.96
N PRO A 31 -4.78 9.78 6.02
CA PRO A 31 -5.67 8.66 5.68
C PRO A 31 -6.82 8.51 6.67
N GLN A 32 -6.58 8.69 7.97
CA GLN A 32 -7.65 8.66 8.96
C GLN A 32 -8.66 9.78 8.77
N ARG A 33 -8.22 10.94 8.29
CA ARG A 33 -9.12 12.03 7.90
C ARG A 33 -10.04 11.61 6.75
N TRP A 34 -9.52 10.89 5.74
CA TRP A 34 -10.35 10.36 4.65
C TRP A 34 -11.47 9.46 5.19
N LYS A 35 -11.12 8.51 6.07
CA LYS A 35 -12.08 7.60 6.69
C LYS A 35 -13.13 8.33 7.52
N ARG A 36 -12.70 9.21 8.43
CA ARG A 36 -13.57 9.86 9.41
C ARG A 36 -14.51 10.88 8.79
N GLU A 37 -14.01 11.64 7.81
CA GLU A 37 -14.76 12.75 7.18
C GLU A 37 -15.46 12.31 5.89
N GLY A 38 -15.38 11.02 5.52
CA GLY A 38 -15.97 10.49 4.30
C GLY A 38 -15.38 11.11 3.03
N ILE A 39 -14.14 11.61 3.10
CA ILE A 39 -13.46 12.20 1.94
C ILE A 39 -13.04 11.05 1.03
N GLU A 40 -13.35 11.18 -0.25
CA GLU A 40 -12.91 10.23 -1.26
C GLU A 40 -11.37 10.12 -1.26
N ILE A 41 -10.87 8.88 -1.28
CA ILE A 41 -9.44 8.63 -1.38
C ILE A 41 -8.95 9.21 -2.72
N PRO A 42 -7.89 10.04 -2.74
CA PRO A 42 -7.41 10.66 -3.97
C PRO A 42 -7.09 9.62 -5.05
N GLY A 43 -7.53 9.87 -6.29
CA GLY A 43 -7.46 8.90 -7.38
C GLY A 43 -6.04 8.43 -7.78
N TRP A 44 -4.99 9.10 -7.32
CA TRP A 44 -3.61 8.64 -7.50
C TRP A 44 -3.22 7.51 -6.53
N VAL A 45 -3.82 7.45 -5.33
CA VAL A 45 -3.51 6.45 -4.29
C VAL A 45 -3.71 5.01 -4.78
N PRO A 46 -4.85 4.63 -5.40
CA PRO A 46 -5.01 3.26 -5.92
C PRO A 46 -4.01 2.93 -7.03
N LYS A 47 -3.63 3.91 -7.87
CA LYS A 47 -2.61 3.70 -8.92
C LYS A 47 -1.22 3.47 -8.32
N HIS A 48 -0.87 4.26 -7.30
CA HIS A 48 0.40 4.14 -6.59
C HIS A 48 0.51 2.81 -5.84
N LEU A 49 -0.52 2.43 -5.08
CA LEU A 49 -0.53 1.14 -4.39
C LEU A 49 -0.56 -0.04 -5.37
N GLY A 50 -1.30 0.07 -6.47
CA GLY A 50 -1.28 -0.94 -7.54
C GLY A 50 0.11 -1.18 -8.12
N LEU A 51 0.87 -0.10 -8.37
CA LEU A 51 2.27 -0.21 -8.81
C LEU A 51 3.14 -0.93 -7.77
N LEU A 52 3.04 -0.55 -6.50
CA LEU A 52 3.84 -1.15 -5.42
C LEU A 52 3.51 -2.63 -5.22
N LEU A 53 2.23 -3.00 -5.32
CA LEU A 53 1.79 -4.40 -5.23
C LEU A 53 2.37 -5.23 -6.38
N GLU A 54 2.39 -4.69 -7.59
CA GLU A 54 2.97 -5.39 -8.73
C GLU A 54 4.49 -5.54 -8.60
N LEU A 55 5.18 -4.49 -8.12
CA LEU A 55 6.61 -4.59 -7.81
C LEU A 55 6.88 -5.61 -6.70
N HIS A 56 6.04 -5.66 -5.66
CA HIS A 56 6.15 -6.65 -4.60
C HIS A 56 5.95 -8.07 -5.12
N ARG A 57 4.96 -8.29 -5.98
CA ARG A 57 4.71 -9.58 -6.66
C ARG A 57 5.91 -9.99 -7.52
N LEU A 58 6.47 -9.08 -8.32
CA LEU A 58 7.64 -9.34 -9.16
C LEU A 58 8.89 -9.64 -8.33
N HIS A 59 9.13 -8.87 -7.27
CA HIS A 59 10.22 -9.13 -6.33
C HIS A 59 10.10 -10.53 -5.72
N ALA A 60 8.92 -10.90 -5.23
CA ALA A 60 8.67 -12.22 -4.66
C ALA A 60 8.89 -13.35 -5.69
N ALA A 61 8.49 -13.14 -6.95
CA ALA A 61 8.59 -14.15 -7.99
C ALA A 61 10.04 -14.40 -8.48
N TYR A 62 10.89 -13.37 -8.48
CA TYR A 62 12.18 -13.44 -9.18
C TYR A 62 13.40 -13.18 -8.28
N LEU A 63 13.22 -12.58 -7.10
CA LEU A 63 14.33 -12.14 -6.25
C LEU A 63 14.32 -12.77 -4.86
N VAL A 64 13.25 -13.45 -4.47
CA VAL A 64 13.21 -14.25 -3.23
C VAL A 64 13.58 -15.69 -3.59
N PRO A 65 14.72 -16.23 -3.09
CA PRO A 65 15.10 -17.60 -3.36
C PRO A 65 14.03 -18.58 -2.86
N SER A 66 13.64 -19.53 -3.72
CA SER A 66 12.80 -20.63 -3.28
C SER A 66 13.66 -21.65 -2.53
N SER A 67 13.10 -22.37 -1.56
CA SER A 67 13.85 -23.42 -0.82
C SER A 67 14.37 -24.56 -1.71
N GLY A 68 14.01 -24.59 -3.01
CA GLY A 68 14.53 -25.55 -3.98
C GLY A 68 15.73 -25.05 -4.82
N ASP A 69 16.13 -23.78 -4.68
CA ASP A 69 17.25 -23.18 -5.41
C ASP A 69 18.57 -23.16 -4.60
N ALA A 70 18.57 -23.72 -3.38
CA ALA A 70 19.70 -23.77 -2.45
C ALA A 70 20.38 -25.15 -2.41
#